data_AF-A0A845X8M5-F1
#
_entry.id   AF-A0A845X8M5-F1
#
_cell.length_a   1.000
_cell.length_b   1.000
_cell.length_c   1.000
_cell.angle_alpha   90.00
_cell.angle_beta   90.00
_cell.angle_gamma   90.00
#
_symmetry.space_group_name_H-M   'P 1'
#
loop_
_entity.id
_entity.type
_entity.pdbx_description
1 polymer ?
#
loop_
_entity_poly.entity_id
_entity_poly.type
_entity_poly.pdbx_seq_one_letter_code
_entity_poly.pdbx_strand_id
1 'polypeptide(L)'
;MVQTPGLTPNAPPSPLLPPGVLRKLLGLLAVLGLVLGGGFYWQLRQQALEQRLLRTFQATPTLAVYRLNPQVRWGRVRLSGTVPSPSLKAQAEQIAQQALPRHRLESKIEIPTVPPPPEVIQDNAQQAAATLSQTLNLELATTYNSAQQQLVVQTPDLSATQLQQVTQVMEQITGVRSLVIKVASNRHPLEQRIYFETNETQIASSDRQGALLQLAQYLKANPNITLNVIGHTDQSGGERYNQQLARQRATVIQQLLVAQGIAANRLFIRGDTNLPPNVLVNDPMNKSRCVRFEVVNLEE
;
A
#
# COMPACT_ATOMS: atom_id res chain seq x y z
N MET A 1 38.83 30.41 97.34
CA MET A 1 40.07 30.31 96.55
C MET A 1 39.77 29.45 95.34
N VAL A 2 40.10 29.99 94.18
CA VAL A 2 39.87 29.51 92.81
C VAL A 2 40.75 28.30 92.52
N GLN A 3 40.25 27.30 91.77
CA GLN A 3 40.90 26.76 90.56
C GLN A 3 40.09 25.62 89.91
N THR A 4 39.75 25.84 88.64
CA THR A 4 39.34 24.87 87.60
C THR A 4 40.52 24.03 87.11
N PRO A 5 40.34 22.73 86.82
CA PRO A 5 41.16 22.00 85.86
C PRO A 5 40.36 21.80 84.55
N GLY A 6 40.87 21.94 83.33
CA GLY A 6 42.23 21.95 82.80
C GLY A 6 42.14 21.26 81.44
N LEU A 7 42.28 22.02 80.35
CA LEU A 7 42.28 21.52 78.96
C LEU A 7 43.41 20.50 78.73
N THR A 8 43.10 19.39 78.05
CA THR A 8 44.11 18.45 77.53
C THR A 8 44.67 18.90 76.17
N PRO A 9 45.92 18.53 75.83
CA PRO A 9 46.72 19.19 74.80
C PRO A 9 46.56 18.60 73.38
N ASN A 10 46.95 19.45 72.42
CA ASN A 10 46.98 19.27 70.96
C ASN A 10 47.48 17.92 70.43
N ALA A 11 46.79 17.40 69.41
CA ALA A 11 47.26 16.35 68.51
C ALA A 11 48.36 16.87 67.55
N PRO A 12 49.33 16.03 67.11
CA PRO A 12 50.40 16.44 66.20
C PRO A 12 49.90 16.66 64.76
N PRO A 13 50.54 17.53 63.96
CA PRO A 13 50.15 17.78 62.57
C PRO A 13 50.54 16.62 61.64
N SER A 14 49.61 16.25 60.74
CA SER A 14 49.79 15.19 59.75
C SER A 14 50.95 15.46 58.77
N PRO A 15 51.73 14.45 58.35
CA PRO A 15 52.84 14.66 57.41
C PRO A 15 52.33 14.99 56.00
N LEU A 16 52.85 16.08 55.43
CA LEU A 16 52.62 16.48 54.04
C LEU A 16 53.34 15.50 53.09
N LEU A 17 52.62 14.99 52.08
CA LEU A 17 53.14 14.05 51.09
C LEU A 17 54.28 14.67 50.25
N PRO A 18 55.34 13.91 49.90
CA PRO A 18 56.45 14.42 49.09
C PRO A 18 56.00 14.81 47.67
N PRO A 19 56.51 15.91 47.10
CA PRO A 19 55.98 16.54 45.88
C PRO A 19 56.02 15.65 44.62
N GLY A 20 56.93 14.67 44.55
CA GLY A 20 57.00 13.69 43.45
C GLY A 20 55.85 12.67 43.46
N VAL A 21 55.29 12.36 44.62
CA VAL A 21 54.14 11.46 44.78
C VAL A 21 52.84 12.16 44.38
N LEU A 22 52.73 13.46 44.71
CA LEU A 22 51.59 14.29 44.34
C LEU A 22 51.43 14.42 42.80
N ARG A 23 52.52 14.65 42.07
CA ARG A 23 52.49 14.73 40.59
C ARG A 23 52.08 13.41 39.93
N LYS A 24 52.53 12.26 40.47
CA LYS A 24 52.14 10.93 39.98
C LYS A 24 50.66 10.63 40.26
N LEU A 25 50.15 11.01 41.43
CA LEU A 25 48.73 10.90 41.78
C LEU A 25 47.84 11.78 40.89
N LEU A 26 48.24 13.03 40.61
CA LEU A 26 47.53 13.92 39.69
C LEU A 26 47.52 13.37 38.25
N GLY A 27 48.63 12.80 37.78
CA GLY A 27 48.68 12.14 36.47
C GLY A 27 47.75 10.92 36.39
N LEU A 28 47.74 10.09 37.44
CA LEU A 28 46.84 8.93 37.52
C LEU A 28 45.36 9.35 37.55
N LEU A 29 45.02 10.41 38.30
CA LEU A 29 43.68 10.98 38.35
C LEU A 29 43.27 11.61 37.02
N ALA A 30 44.18 12.24 36.27
CA ALA A 30 43.91 12.78 34.94
C ALA A 30 43.65 11.68 33.91
N VAL A 31 44.45 10.60 33.93
CA VAL A 31 44.22 9.41 33.09
C VAL A 31 42.91 8.73 33.46
N LEU A 32 42.63 8.58 34.76
CA LEU A 32 41.36 8.03 35.24
C LEU A 32 40.18 8.92 34.83
N GLY A 33 40.33 10.24 34.90
CA GLY A 33 39.33 11.22 34.46
C GLY A 33 39.08 11.20 32.95
N LEU A 34 40.11 10.98 32.13
CA LEU A 34 39.97 10.80 30.68
C LEU A 34 39.33 9.46 30.32
N VAL A 35 39.64 8.39 31.05
CA VAL A 35 39.05 7.07 30.85
C VAL A 35 37.59 7.05 31.31
N LEU A 36 37.30 7.56 32.51
CA LEU A 36 35.95 7.64 33.07
C LEU A 36 35.10 8.69 32.34
N GLY A 37 35.65 9.88 32.07
CA GLY A 37 35.01 10.94 31.31
C GLY A 37 34.80 10.57 29.84
N GLY A 38 35.76 9.88 29.22
CA GLY A 38 35.61 9.31 27.89
C GLY A 38 34.54 8.22 27.84
N GLY A 39 34.49 7.34 28.84
CA GLY A 39 33.43 6.35 29.00
C GLY A 39 32.05 6.98 29.18
N PHE A 40 31.95 8.01 30.03
CA PHE A 40 30.71 8.76 30.27
C PHE A 40 30.26 9.55 29.04
N TYR A 41 31.18 10.21 28.34
CA TYR A 41 30.93 10.89 27.06
C TYR A 41 30.42 9.91 25.99
N TRP A 42 31.05 8.74 25.89
CA TRP A 42 30.61 7.68 24.98
C TRP A 42 29.23 7.15 25.33
N GLN A 43 28.92 6.99 26.62
CA GLN A 43 27.62 6.54 27.10
C GLN A 43 26.50 7.55 26.79
N LEU A 44 26.75 8.85 27.01
CA LEU A 44 25.82 9.92 26.64
C LEU A 44 25.60 9.98 25.12
N ARG A 45 26.65 9.81 24.32
CA ARG A 45 26.58 9.70 22.85
C ARG A 45 25.73 8.52 22.40
N GLN A 46 25.85 7.36 23.03
CA GLN A 46 25.05 6.17 22.71
C GLN A 46 23.57 6.42 22.96
N GLN A 47 23.23 6.97 24.13
CA GLN A 47 21.84 7.30 24.49
C GLN A 47 21.22 8.32 23.51
N ALA A 48 21.99 9.32 23.08
CA ALA A 48 21.52 10.29 22.10
C ALA A 48 21.21 9.66 20.73
N LEU A 49 22.01 8.69 20.29
CA LEU A 49 21.77 7.96 19.04
C LEU A 49 20.56 7.01 19.15
N GLU A 50 20.39 6.34 20.29
CA GLU A 50 19.22 5.50 20.58
C GLU A 50 17.92 6.32 20.59
N GLN A 51 17.92 7.49 21.24
CA GLN A 51 16.77 8.40 21.24
C GLN A 51 16.43 8.92 19.84
N ARG A 52 17.44 9.18 19.00
CA ARG A 52 17.22 9.60 17.62
C ARG A 52 16.52 8.50 16.80
N LEU A 53 16.95 7.25 16.97
CA LEU A 53 16.32 6.10 16.31
C LEU A 53 14.88 5.87 16.79
N LEU A 54 14.65 5.95 18.09
CA LEU A 54 13.31 5.84 18.66
C LEU A 54 12.38 6.91 18.10
N ARG A 55 12.83 8.17 17.99
CA ARG A 55 12.07 9.24 17.37
C ARG A 55 11.77 8.99 15.89
N THR A 56 12.70 8.43 15.12
CA THR A 56 12.44 8.10 13.70
C THR A 56 11.43 6.96 13.54
N PHE A 57 11.45 5.96 14.43
CA PHE A 57 10.44 4.91 14.43
C PHE A 57 9.07 5.42 14.86
N GLN A 58 9.01 6.28 15.89
CA GLN A 58 7.77 6.92 16.34
C GLN A 58 7.20 7.91 15.31
N ALA A 59 8.05 8.55 14.51
CA ALA A 59 7.63 9.44 13.42
C ALA A 59 7.13 8.67 12.17
N THR A 60 7.32 7.35 12.12
CA THR A 60 6.84 6.49 11.03
C THR A 60 5.55 5.80 11.49
N PRO A 61 4.36 6.19 10.98
CA PRO A 61 3.07 5.70 11.48
C PRO A 61 2.95 4.17 11.48
N THR A 62 3.60 3.52 10.51
CA THR A 62 3.61 2.06 10.35
C THR A 62 4.46 1.33 11.38
N LEU A 63 5.48 1.96 11.97
CA LEU A 63 6.40 1.32 12.92
C LEU A 63 6.21 1.79 14.37
N ALA A 64 5.57 2.93 14.57
CA ALA A 64 5.34 3.54 15.89
C ALA A 64 4.50 2.64 16.84
N VAL A 65 3.66 1.78 16.27
CA VAL A 65 2.80 0.84 17.02
C VAL A 65 3.61 -0.34 17.59
N TYR A 66 4.80 -0.63 17.04
CA TYR A 66 5.60 -1.77 17.44
C TYR A 66 6.69 -1.38 18.43
N ARG A 67 6.86 -2.21 19.48
CA ARG A 67 7.89 -2.02 20.51
C ARG A 67 9.26 -2.44 19.97
N LEU A 68 9.85 -1.59 19.14
CA LEU A 68 11.23 -1.73 18.68
C LEU A 68 12.18 -1.10 19.70
N ASN A 69 13.13 -1.89 20.18
CA ASN A 69 14.18 -1.49 21.11
C ASN A 69 15.52 -1.43 20.36
N PRO A 70 15.94 -0.25 19.86
CA PRO A 70 17.26 -0.05 19.32
C PRO A 70 18.29 0.08 20.44
N GLN A 71 19.41 -0.62 20.32
CA GLN A 71 20.58 -0.49 21.20
C GLN A 71 21.81 -0.19 20.35
N VAL A 72 22.56 0.85 20.69
CA VAL A 72 23.75 1.25 19.93
C VAL A 72 25.00 0.99 20.77
N ARG A 73 25.82 0.02 20.37
CA ARG A 73 27.07 -0.31 21.04
C ARG A 73 28.20 -0.55 20.05
N TRP A 74 29.30 0.18 20.20
CA TRP A 74 30.60 -0.15 19.61
C TRP A 74 30.54 -0.32 18.08
N GLY A 75 30.01 0.69 17.38
CA GLY A 75 29.87 0.67 15.91
C GLY A 75 28.79 -0.28 15.39
N ARG A 76 27.97 -0.87 16.28
CA ARG A 76 26.85 -1.75 15.94
C ARG A 76 25.54 -1.20 16.46
N VAL A 77 24.48 -1.44 15.70
CA VAL A 77 23.09 -1.14 16.07
C VAL A 77 22.36 -2.45 16.16
N ARG A 78 21.90 -2.81 17.35
CA ARG A 78 21.05 -3.98 17.56
C ARG A 78 19.60 -3.53 17.61
N LEU A 79 18.78 -4.02 16.69
CA LEU A 79 17.33 -3.82 16.72
C LEU A 79 16.67 -5.08 17.26
N SER A 80 15.86 -4.94 18.31
CA SER A 80 15.11 -6.04 18.92
C SER A 80 13.64 -5.66 19.10
N GLY A 81 12.75 -6.64 19.15
CA GLY A 81 11.31 -6.43 19.25
C GLY A 81 10.53 -7.31 18.29
N THR A 82 9.22 -7.16 18.26
CA THR A 82 8.34 -7.95 17.41
C THR A 82 7.75 -7.10 16.29
N VAL A 83 7.83 -7.58 15.05
CA VAL A 83 7.10 -6.98 13.93
C VAL A 83 6.25 -8.05 13.23
N PRO A 84 5.08 -7.66 12.70
CA PRO A 84 4.13 -8.64 12.18
C PRO A 84 4.45 -9.18 10.78
N SER A 85 5.30 -8.49 10.02
CA SER A 85 5.58 -8.88 8.63
C SER A 85 7.06 -8.73 8.27
N PRO A 86 7.55 -9.51 7.30
CA PRO A 86 8.89 -9.32 6.74
C PRO A 86 9.10 -7.93 6.11
N SER A 87 8.05 -7.33 5.54
CA SER A 87 8.12 -5.99 4.95
C SER A 87 8.36 -4.90 5.99
N LEU A 88 7.69 -4.98 7.15
CA LEU A 88 7.90 -4.06 8.27
C LEU A 88 9.26 -4.28 8.94
N LYS A 89 9.74 -5.52 9.00
CA LYS A 89 11.12 -5.82 9.39
C LYS A 89 12.12 -5.12 8.48
N ALA A 90 11.97 -5.29 7.16
CA ALA A 90 12.84 -4.64 6.17
C ALA A 90 12.79 -3.11 6.25
N GLN A 91 11.60 -2.54 6.46
CA GLN A 91 11.43 -1.10 6.63
C GLN A 91 12.15 -0.57 7.88
N ALA A 92 12.03 -1.26 9.02
CA ALA A 92 12.71 -0.90 10.26
C ALA A 92 14.24 -0.99 10.12
N GLU A 93 14.74 -2.04 9.45
CA GLU A 93 16.16 -2.22 9.15
C GLU A 93 16.70 -1.12 8.23
N GLN A 94 15.94 -0.76 7.19
CA GLN A 94 16.30 0.30 6.26
C GLN A 94 16.36 1.66 6.94
N ILE A 95 15.36 2.01 7.75
CA ILE A 95 15.34 3.28 8.51
C ILE A 95 16.53 3.35 9.47
N ALA A 96 16.86 2.25 10.16
CA ALA A 96 18.02 2.22 11.05
C ALA A 96 19.34 2.37 10.28
N GLN A 97 19.47 1.73 9.12
CA GLN A 97 20.66 1.83 8.27
C GLN A 97 20.82 3.25 7.70
N GLN A 98 19.73 3.92 7.33
CA GLN A 98 19.75 5.31 6.85
C GLN A 98 20.07 6.29 7.98
N ALA A 99 19.55 6.07 9.18
CA ALA A 99 19.79 6.93 10.33
C ALA A 99 21.24 6.81 10.85
N LEU A 100 21.86 5.62 10.73
CA LEU A 100 23.19 5.32 11.24
C LEU A 100 24.08 4.60 10.20
N PRO A 101 24.43 5.25 9.07
CA PRO A 101 25.07 4.60 7.92
C PRO A 101 26.47 4.05 8.19
N ARG A 102 27.15 4.53 9.24
CA ARG A 102 28.47 4.07 9.66
C ARG A 102 28.45 2.88 10.63
N HIS A 103 27.28 2.40 11.02
CA HIS A 103 27.14 1.31 11.99
C HIS A 103 26.70 0.01 11.30
N ARG A 104 27.19 -1.13 11.79
CA ARG A 104 26.74 -2.45 11.34
C ARG A 104 25.44 -2.83 12.04
N LEU A 105 24.43 -3.20 11.27
CA LEU A 105 23.12 -3.58 11.79
C LEU A 105 23.10 -5.05 12.24
N GLU A 106 22.65 -5.30 13.47
CA GLU A 106 22.34 -6.61 14.03
C GLU A 106 20.83 -6.70 14.28
N SER A 107 20.09 -7.32 13.36
CA SER A 107 18.65 -7.51 13.51
C SER A 107 18.34 -8.74 14.38
N LYS A 108 17.73 -8.50 15.54
CA LYS A 108 17.09 -9.49 16.42
C LYS A 108 15.57 -9.27 16.49
N ILE A 109 15.01 -8.76 15.41
CA ILE A 109 13.56 -8.55 15.31
C ILE A 109 12.91 -9.91 15.07
N GLU A 110 12.04 -10.30 15.99
CA GLU A 110 11.27 -11.53 15.95
C GLU A 110 9.99 -11.28 15.17
N ILE A 111 9.72 -12.17 14.21
CA ILE A 111 8.40 -12.29 13.61
C ILE A 111 7.76 -13.45 14.34
N PRO A 112 6.71 -13.25 15.14
CA PRO A 112 6.05 -14.32 15.87
C PRO A 112 5.78 -15.49 14.92
N THR A 113 6.30 -16.68 15.26
CA THR A 113 6.26 -17.87 14.40
C THR A 113 4.86 -18.46 14.27
N VAL A 114 3.96 -18.08 15.17
CA VAL A 114 2.55 -18.43 15.14
C VAL A 114 1.81 -17.27 14.45
N PRO A 115 1.37 -17.42 13.20
CA PRO A 115 0.49 -16.43 12.59
C PRO A 115 -0.78 -16.31 13.46
N PRO A 116 -1.36 -15.11 13.59
CA PRO A 116 -2.62 -14.94 14.31
C PRO A 116 -3.69 -15.91 13.76
N PRO A 117 -4.66 -16.33 14.58
CA PRO A 117 -5.72 -17.21 14.12
C PRO A 117 -6.37 -16.69 12.83
N PRO A 118 -6.75 -17.55 11.88
CA PRO A 118 -7.33 -17.12 10.60
C PRO A 118 -8.53 -16.18 10.74
N GLU A 119 -9.33 -16.35 11.79
CA GLU A 119 -10.45 -15.48 12.14
C GLU A 119 -10.00 -14.04 12.39
N VAL A 120 -8.95 -13.85 13.18
CA VAL A 120 -8.38 -12.53 13.47
C VAL A 120 -7.81 -11.87 12.22
N ILE A 121 -7.19 -12.66 11.33
CA ILE A 121 -6.68 -12.15 10.05
C ILE A 121 -7.84 -11.69 9.15
N GLN A 122 -8.90 -12.49 9.07
CA GLN A 122 -10.10 -12.19 8.30
C GLN A 122 -10.79 -10.93 8.85
N ASP A 123 -10.96 -10.80 10.16
CA ASP A 123 -11.58 -9.63 10.80
C ASP A 123 -10.79 -8.34 10.51
N ASN A 124 -9.46 -8.40 10.67
CA ASN A 124 -8.58 -7.27 10.34
C ASN A 124 -8.67 -6.89 8.86
N ALA A 125 -8.75 -7.88 7.96
CA ALA A 125 -8.92 -7.64 6.53
C ALA A 125 -10.28 -7.02 6.20
N GLN A 126 -11.36 -7.45 6.86
CA GLN A 126 -12.69 -6.88 6.69
C GLN A 126 -12.75 -5.43 7.18
N GLN A 127 -12.15 -5.13 8.33
CA GLN A 127 -12.08 -3.75 8.86
C GLN A 127 -11.28 -2.82 7.95
N ALA A 128 -10.15 -3.29 7.44
CA ALA A 128 -9.35 -2.56 6.46
C ALA A 128 -10.13 -2.31 5.16
N ALA A 129 -10.84 -3.33 4.66
CA ALA A 129 -11.70 -3.22 3.49
C ALA A 129 -12.80 -2.19 3.70
N ALA A 130 -13.50 -2.22 4.83
CA ALA A 130 -14.58 -1.28 5.14
C ALA A 130 -14.11 0.17 5.17
N THR A 131 -12.94 0.43 5.78
CA THR A 131 -12.34 1.77 5.82
C THR A 131 -11.98 2.27 4.43
N LEU A 132 -11.35 1.41 3.61
CA LEU A 132 -10.99 1.75 2.24
C LEU A 132 -12.23 1.95 1.36
N SER A 133 -13.26 1.13 1.55
CA SER A 133 -14.54 1.23 0.86
C SER A 133 -15.17 2.60 1.05
N GLN A 134 -15.19 3.10 2.28
CA GLN A 134 -15.71 4.44 2.59
C GLN A 134 -14.82 5.55 2.03
N THR A 135 -13.50 5.41 2.14
CA THR A 135 -12.55 6.46 1.75
C THR A 135 -12.45 6.61 0.23
N LEU A 136 -12.48 5.50 -0.49
CA LEU A 136 -12.26 5.44 -1.93
C LEU A 136 -13.56 5.31 -2.73
N ASN A 137 -14.70 5.23 -2.04
CA ASN A 137 -16.02 4.95 -2.61
C ASN A 137 -16.00 3.68 -3.47
N LEU A 138 -15.52 2.58 -2.88
CA LEU A 138 -15.35 1.27 -3.53
C LEU A 138 -16.09 0.18 -2.75
N GLU A 139 -16.53 -0.86 -3.44
CA GLU A 139 -17.04 -2.07 -2.78
C GLU A 139 -15.91 -3.09 -2.67
N LEU A 140 -15.42 -3.36 -1.46
CA LEU A 140 -14.33 -4.31 -1.22
C LEU A 140 -14.85 -5.47 -0.36
N ALA A 141 -14.75 -6.69 -0.89
CA ALA A 141 -14.98 -7.92 -0.13
C ALA A 141 -13.66 -8.67 0.04
N THR A 142 -13.42 -9.25 1.22
CA THR A 142 -12.16 -9.93 1.52
C THR A 142 -12.39 -11.37 1.95
N THR A 143 -11.47 -12.26 1.57
CA THR A 143 -11.47 -13.66 1.97
C THR A 143 -10.04 -14.13 2.18
N TYR A 144 -9.75 -14.62 3.37
CA TYR A 144 -8.44 -15.18 3.71
C TYR A 144 -8.43 -16.70 3.53
N ASN A 145 -7.48 -17.20 2.74
CA ASN A 145 -7.16 -18.61 2.59
C ASN A 145 -5.99 -18.96 3.52
N SER A 146 -6.29 -19.66 4.62
CA SER A 146 -5.29 -20.05 5.63
C SER A 146 -4.27 -21.07 5.12
N ALA A 147 -4.65 -21.98 4.20
CA ALA A 147 -3.76 -23.00 3.66
C ALA A 147 -2.64 -22.38 2.79
N GLN A 148 -2.95 -21.31 2.07
CA GLN A 148 -2.00 -20.59 1.21
C GLN A 148 -1.48 -19.28 1.85
N GLN A 149 -1.99 -18.93 3.04
CA GLN A 149 -1.78 -17.64 3.69
C GLN A 149 -2.02 -16.46 2.73
N GLN A 150 -3.06 -16.59 1.91
CA GLN A 150 -3.38 -15.69 0.82
C GLN A 150 -4.64 -14.90 1.15
N LEU A 151 -4.56 -13.58 1.02
CA LEU A 151 -5.73 -12.71 1.10
C LEU A 151 -6.26 -12.44 -0.31
N VAL A 152 -7.54 -12.71 -0.52
CA VAL A 152 -8.23 -12.40 -1.76
C VAL A 152 -9.14 -11.20 -1.52
N VAL A 153 -8.93 -10.13 -2.27
CA VAL A 153 -9.80 -8.95 -2.28
C VAL A 153 -10.62 -8.99 -3.58
N GLN A 154 -11.94 -8.88 -3.46
CA GLN A 154 -12.85 -8.79 -4.59
C GLN A 154 -13.40 -7.37 -4.63
N THR A 155 -13.33 -6.75 -5.80
CA THR A 155 -13.85 -5.39 -6.02
C THR A 155 -14.46 -5.26 -7.40
N PRO A 156 -15.53 -4.49 -7.59
CA PRO A 156 -16.11 -4.40 -8.91
C PRO A 156 -15.36 -3.56 -9.93
N ASP A 157 -14.76 -2.45 -9.53
CA ASP A 157 -13.86 -1.67 -10.37
C ASP A 157 -12.69 -1.17 -9.52
N LEU A 158 -11.58 -0.87 -10.18
CA LEU A 158 -10.37 -0.40 -9.51
C LEU A 158 -9.48 0.39 -10.47
N SER A 159 -9.32 1.69 -10.20
CA SER A 159 -8.34 2.51 -10.92
C SER A 159 -6.90 2.18 -10.48
N ALA A 160 -5.91 2.59 -11.28
CA ALA A 160 -4.49 2.36 -10.97
C ALA A 160 -4.07 2.96 -9.62
N THR A 161 -4.57 4.16 -9.28
CA THR A 161 -4.27 4.83 -8.01
C THR A 161 -4.94 4.13 -6.82
N GLN A 162 -6.20 3.74 -6.98
CA GLN A 162 -6.91 2.97 -5.95
C GLN A 162 -6.28 1.60 -5.71
N LEU A 163 -5.83 0.93 -6.77
CA LEU A 163 -5.10 -0.34 -6.68
C LEU A 163 -3.85 -0.21 -5.83
N GLN A 164 -3.06 0.86 -5.99
CA GLN A 164 -1.88 1.09 -5.16
C GLN A 164 -2.25 1.26 -3.68
N GLN A 165 -3.29 2.05 -3.38
CA GLN A 165 -3.74 2.30 -2.00
C GLN A 165 -4.29 1.02 -1.34
N VAL A 166 -5.11 0.26 -2.06
CA VAL A 166 -5.67 -1.01 -1.57
C VAL A 166 -4.55 -2.03 -1.32
N THR A 167 -3.62 -2.19 -2.26
CA THR A 167 -2.47 -3.10 -2.10
C THR A 167 -1.63 -2.71 -0.88
N GLN A 168 -1.30 -1.43 -0.74
CA GLN A 168 -0.47 -0.95 0.37
C GLN A 168 -1.07 -1.25 1.75
N VAL A 169 -2.39 -1.10 1.91
CA VAL A 169 -3.06 -1.37 3.20
C VAL A 169 -3.23 -2.87 3.42
N MET A 170 -3.64 -3.61 2.40
CA MET A 170 -3.95 -5.04 2.53
C MET A 170 -2.70 -5.90 2.74
N GLU A 171 -1.56 -5.53 2.15
CA GLU A 171 -0.27 -6.22 2.37
C GLU A 171 0.32 -5.99 3.78
N GLN A 172 -0.15 -4.97 4.50
CA GLN A 172 0.31 -4.69 5.86
C GLN A 172 -0.36 -5.57 6.92
N ILE A 173 -1.41 -6.31 6.55
CA ILE A 173 -2.12 -7.20 7.48
C ILE A 173 -1.21 -8.36 7.88
N THR A 174 -1.09 -8.56 9.19
CA THR A 174 -0.27 -9.63 9.78
C THR A 174 -0.80 -11.00 9.36
N GLY A 175 0.07 -11.90 8.89
CA GLY A 175 -0.31 -13.25 8.48
C GLY A 175 -0.73 -13.40 7.02
N VAL A 176 -0.76 -12.30 6.25
CA VAL A 176 -0.92 -12.31 4.79
C VAL A 176 0.46 -12.45 4.12
N ARG A 177 0.65 -13.46 3.28
CA ARG A 177 1.87 -13.68 2.48
C ARG A 177 1.71 -13.36 1.00
N SER A 178 0.49 -13.50 0.50
CA SER A 178 0.13 -13.24 -0.89
C SER A 178 -1.18 -12.47 -0.92
N LEU A 179 -1.23 -11.43 -1.76
CA LEU A 179 -2.45 -10.67 -2.03
C LEU A 179 -2.90 -10.95 -3.46
N VAL A 180 -4.16 -11.30 -3.62
CA VAL A 180 -4.80 -11.46 -4.94
C VAL A 180 -5.99 -10.52 -4.99
N ILE A 181 -5.98 -9.59 -5.94
CA ILE A 181 -7.11 -8.68 -6.16
C ILE A 181 -7.86 -9.17 -7.40
N LYS A 182 -9.11 -9.59 -7.20
CA LYS A 182 -10.04 -9.97 -8.25
C LYS A 182 -10.93 -8.77 -8.55
N VAL A 183 -10.73 -8.17 -9.72
CA VAL A 183 -11.61 -7.11 -10.20
C VAL A 183 -12.75 -7.74 -10.99
N ALA A 184 -13.95 -7.70 -10.45
CA ALA A 184 -15.16 -8.18 -11.07
C ALA A 184 -15.91 -7.00 -11.70
N SER A 185 -15.47 -6.49 -12.86
CA SER A 185 -16.07 -5.34 -13.57
C SER A 185 -17.59 -5.13 -13.30
N ASN A 186 -17.99 -4.35 -12.27
CA ASN A 186 -19.33 -3.74 -12.15
C ASN A 186 -19.25 -2.28 -12.57
N ARG A 187 -18.54 -1.99 -13.66
CA ARG A 187 -18.84 -0.76 -14.38
C ARG A 187 -20.31 -0.78 -14.71
N HIS A 188 -20.98 0.35 -14.52
CA HIS A 188 -22.39 0.46 -14.86
C HIS A 188 -22.59 -0.10 -16.28
N PRO A 189 -23.57 -0.97 -16.56
CA PRO A 189 -23.61 -1.69 -17.84
C PRO A 189 -23.62 -0.79 -19.08
N LEU A 190 -24.08 0.46 -18.95
CA LEU A 190 -24.03 1.48 -20.01
C LEU A 190 -22.64 2.10 -20.23
N GLU A 191 -21.79 2.12 -19.20
CA GLU A 191 -20.42 2.65 -19.28
C GLU A 191 -19.42 1.61 -19.81
N GLN A 192 -19.84 0.34 -19.87
CA GLN A 192 -19.02 -0.74 -20.39
C GLN A 192 -18.81 -0.60 -21.91
N ARG A 193 -17.63 -0.99 -22.36
CA ARG A 193 -17.26 -1.10 -23.77
C ARG A 193 -17.06 -2.55 -24.12
N ILE A 194 -17.56 -2.93 -25.29
CA ILE A 194 -17.31 -4.26 -25.86
C ILE A 194 -16.24 -4.11 -26.93
N TYR A 195 -15.13 -4.83 -26.79
CA TYR A 195 -13.96 -4.67 -27.63
C TYR A 195 -13.91 -5.70 -28.77
N PHE A 196 -13.18 -5.36 -29.83
CA PHE A 196 -13.04 -6.16 -31.03
C PHE A 196 -11.58 -6.28 -31.45
N GLU A 197 -11.23 -7.42 -32.01
CA GLU A 197 -9.96 -7.62 -32.67
C GLU A 197 -9.88 -6.84 -34.00
N THR A 198 -8.66 -6.72 -34.53
CA THR A 198 -8.42 -6.03 -35.82
C THR A 198 -9.27 -6.65 -36.93
N ASN A 199 -9.99 -5.82 -37.68
CA ASN A 199 -10.89 -6.25 -38.78
C ASN A 199 -11.99 -7.25 -38.40
N GLU A 200 -12.19 -7.52 -37.12
CA GLU A 200 -13.21 -8.44 -36.65
C GLU A 200 -14.52 -7.73 -36.28
N THR A 201 -15.61 -8.48 -36.47
CA THR A 201 -16.97 -8.09 -36.08
C THR A 201 -17.57 -9.02 -35.03
N GLN A 202 -16.87 -10.12 -34.70
CA GLN A 202 -17.26 -11.03 -33.65
C GLN A 202 -16.63 -10.61 -32.32
N ILE A 203 -17.39 -10.78 -31.24
CA ILE A 203 -16.94 -10.52 -29.87
C ILE A 203 -16.39 -11.80 -29.24
N ALA A 204 -15.46 -11.65 -28.30
CA ALA A 204 -14.95 -12.77 -27.52
C ALA A 204 -16.07 -13.42 -26.69
N SER A 205 -15.99 -14.74 -26.47
CA SER A 205 -16.95 -15.47 -25.65
C SER A 205 -17.06 -14.92 -24.22
N SER A 206 -15.94 -14.43 -23.67
CA SER A 206 -15.89 -13.77 -22.36
C SER A 206 -16.75 -12.52 -22.33
N ASP A 207 -16.71 -11.68 -23.36
CA ASP A 207 -17.48 -10.43 -23.43
C ASP A 207 -18.97 -10.70 -23.62
N ARG A 208 -19.31 -11.80 -24.33
CA ARG A 208 -20.70 -12.26 -24.48
C ARG A 208 -21.29 -12.71 -23.14
N GLN A 209 -20.52 -13.42 -22.32
CA GLN A 209 -20.97 -13.95 -21.03
C GLN A 209 -20.89 -12.93 -19.89
N GLY A 210 -20.04 -11.90 -20.02
CA GLY A 210 -19.90 -10.80 -19.08
C GLY A 210 -20.73 -9.58 -19.48
N ALA A 211 -20.07 -8.66 -20.20
CA ALA A 211 -20.58 -7.31 -20.44
C ALA A 211 -21.94 -7.28 -21.14
N LEU A 212 -22.11 -8.09 -22.20
CA LEU A 212 -23.35 -8.12 -22.96
C LEU A 212 -24.53 -8.64 -22.12
N LEU A 213 -24.31 -9.68 -21.32
CA LEU A 213 -25.37 -10.26 -20.48
C LEU A 213 -25.79 -9.30 -19.36
N GLN A 214 -24.83 -8.63 -18.72
CA GLN A 214 -25.09 -7.61 -17.71
C GLN A 214 -25.90 -6.44 -18.30
N LEU A 215 -25.53 -5.97 -19.50
CA LEU A 215 -26.29 -4.93 -20.20
C LEU A 215 -27.71 -5.37 -20.54
N ALA A 216 -27.89 -6.61 -21.02
CA ALA A 216 -29.22 -7.14 -21.32
C ALA A 216 -30.09 -7.24 -20.06
N GLN A 217 -29.54 -7.69 -18.94
CA GLN A 217 -30.26 -7.73 -17.66
C GLN A 217 -30.67 -6.33 -17.19
N TYR A 218 -29.76 -5.36 -17.30
CA TYR A 218 -30.03 -3.96 -16.97
C TYR A 218 -31.15 -3.36 -17.84
N LEU A 219 -31.13 -3.59 -19.15
CA LEU A 219 -32.16 -3.10 -20.07
C LEU A 219 -33.53 -3.78 -19.89
N LYS A 220 -33.55 -5.03 -19.39
CA LYS A 220 -34.79 -5.71 -18.98
C LYS A 220 -35.38 -5.08 -17.72
N ALA A 221 -34.52 -4.76 -16.74
CA ALA A 221 -34.96 -4.09 -15.52
C ALA A 221 -35.43 -2.65 -15.76
N ASN A 222 -34.94 -2.01 -16.82
CA ASN A 222 -35.25 -0.62 -17.16
C ASN A 222 -35.88 -0.52 -18.56
N PRO A 223 -37.17 -0.87 -18.73
CA PRO A 223 -37.81 -0.98 -20.05
C PRO A 223 -37.93 0.34 -20.82
N ASN A 224 -37.89 1.48 -20.12
CA ASN A 224 -38.03 2.81 -20.73
C ASN A 224 -36.72 3.33 -21.34
N ILE A 225 -35.58 2.71 -21.05
CA ILE A 225 -34.29 3.16 -21.58
C ILE A 225 -34.17 2.77 -23.05
N THR A 226 -33.82 3.75 -23.87
CA THR A 226 -33.50 3.57 -25.29
C THR A 226 -32.03 3.93 -25.51
N LEU A 227 -31.32 3.16 -26.32
CA LEU A 227 -29.88 3.29 -26.50
C LEU A 227 -29.47 3.58 -27.93
N ASN A 228 -28.47 4.45 -28.07
CA ASN A 228 -27.57 4.46 -29.21
C ASN A 228 -26.45 3.45 -28.97
N VAL A 229 -26.34 2.46 -29.85
CA VAL A 229 -25.25 1.48 -29.94
C VAL A 229 -24.24 2.01 -30.95
N ILE A 230 -23.10 2.48 -30.46
CA ILE A 230 -22.13 3.23 -31.25
C ILE A 230 -20.86 2.41 -31.41
N GLY A 231 -20.55 2.02 -32.63
CA GLY A 231 -19.32 1.30 -32.96
C GLY A 231 -18.19 2.25 -33.37
N HIS A 232 -16.97 1.87 -33.03
CA HIS A 232 -15.74 2.57 -33.34
C HIS A 232 -14.70 1.61 -33.94
N THR A 233 -13.77 2.18 -34.71
CA THR A 233 -12.60 1.50 -35.26
C THR A 233 -11.31 2.17 -34.80
N ASP A 234 -10.17 1.57 -35.12
CA ASP A 234 -8.91 2.31 -35.11
C ASP A 234 -8.80 3.21 -36.36
N GLN A 235 -7.74 4.00 -36.41
CA GLN A 235 -7.49 4.98 -37.48
C GLN A 235 -6.63 4.42 -38.63
N SER A 236 -6.37 3.10 -38.67
CA SER A 236 -5.38 2.50 -39.58
C SER A 236 -5.89 2.18 -41.00
N GLY A 237 -7.08 2.66 -41.37
CA GLY A 237 -7.77 2.32 -42.62
C GLY A 237 -8.50 3.49 -43.26
N GLY A 238 -9.06 3.26 -44.45
CA GLY A 238 -9.85 4.27 -45.17
C GLY A 238 -11.15 4.59 -44.44
N GLU A 239 -11.53 5.88 -44.40
CA GLU A 239 -12.69 6.37 -43.65
C GLU A 239 -13.98 5.62 -43.99
N ARG A 240 -14.26 5.41 -45.28
CA ARG A 240 -15.46 4.67 -45.74
C ARG A 240 -15.48 3.23 -45.23
N TYR A 241 -14.32 2.56 -45.23
CA TYR A 241 -14.20 1.20 -44.72
C TYR A 241 -14.42 1.16 -43.20
N ASN A 242 -13.77 2.08 -42.48
CA ASN A 242 -13.91 2.22 -41.03
C ASN A 242 -15.34 2.53 -40.59
N GLN A 243 -16.03 3.41 -41.32
CA GLN A 243 -17.44 3.72 -41.08
C GLN A 243 -18.33 2.48 -41.24
N GLN A 244 -18.08 1.66 -42.27
CA GLN A 244 -18.81 0.42 -42.49
C GLN A 244 -18.53 -0.61 -41.39
N LEU A 245 -17.26 -0.79 -41.02
CA LEU A 245 -16.84 -1.72 -39.97
C LEU A 245 -17.39 -1.31 -38.60
N ALA A 246 -17.31 -0.03 -38.24
CA ALA A 246 -17.91 0.53 -37.04
C ALA A 246 -19.41 0.21 -36.96
N ARG A 247 -20.15 0.47 -38.05
CA ARG A 247 -21.59 0.17 -38.13
C ARG A 247 -21.87 -1.33 -38.01
N GLN A 248 -21.09 -2.18 -38.67
CA GLN A 248 -21.23 -3.63 -38.58
C GLN A 248 -21.05 -4.14 -37.14
N ARG A 249 -20.03 -3.66 -36.42
CA ARG A 249 -19.81 -4.00 -35.00
C ARG A 249 -21.01 -3.64 -34.14
N ALA A 250 -21.55 -2.43 -34.29
CA ALA A 250 -22.74 -2.00 -33.58
C ALA A 250 -23.97 -2.84 -33.95
N THR A 251 -24.14 -3.22 -35.21
CA THR A 251 -25.20 -4.14 -35.66
C THR A 251 -25.10 -5.50 -34.97
N VAL A 252 -23.89 -6.08 -34.87
CA VAL A 252 -23.70 -7.37 -34.19
C VAL A 252 -24.12 -7.28 -32.73
N ILE A 253 -23.72 -6.22 -32.02
CA ILE A 253 -24.13 -6.02 -30.62
C ILE A 253 -25.65 -5.87 -30.50
N GLN A 254 -26.28 -5.08 -31.39
CA GLN A 254 -27.74 -4.95 -31.42
C GLN A 254 -28.41 -6.31 -31.58
N GLN A 255 -28.00 -7.11 -32.56
CA GLN A 255 -28.56 -8.45 -32.81
C GLN A 255 -28.42 -9.37 -31.60
N LEU A 256 -27.26 -9.33 -30.93
CA LEU A 256 -27.03 -10.11 -29.73
C LEU A 256 -27.92 -9.67 -28.56
N LEU A 257 -28.13 -8.36 -28.36
CA LEU A 257 -29.08 -7.85 -27.35
C LEU A 257 -30.53 -8.22 -27.68
N VAL A 258 -30.92 -8.18 -28.95
CA VAL A 258 -32.23 -8.64 -29.41
C VAL A 258 -32.43 -10.13 -29.14
N ALA A 259 -31.41 -10.95 -29.41
CA ALA A 259 -31.44 -12.38 -29.06
C ALA A 259 -31.54 -12.62 -27.55
N GLN A 260 -31.08 -11.68 -26.72
CA GLN A 260 -31.29 -11.70 -25.27
C GLN A 260 -32.68 -11.20 -24.84
N GLY A 261 -33.56 -10.81 -25.77
CA GLY A 261 -34.93 -10.39 -25.50
C GLY A 261 -35.12 -8.88 -25.32
N ILE A 262 -34.17 -8.06 -25.76
CA ILE A 262 -34.36 -6.59 -25.80
C ILE A 262 -35.09 -6.22 -27.11
N ALA A 263 -36.11 -5.38 -27.01
CA ALA A 263 -36.86 -4.96 -28.19
C ALA A 263 -35.99 -4.12 -29.15
N ALA A 264 -36.00 -4.46 -30.44
CA ALA A 264 -35.12 -3.83 -31.44
C ALA A 264 -35.38 -2.32 -31.62
N ASN A 265 -36.61 -1.86 -31.39
CA ASN A 265 -36.98 -0.45 -31.44
C ASN A 265 -36.36 0.40 -30.32
N ARG A 266 -35.75 -0.24 -29.30
CA ARG A 266 -35.03 0.44 -28.22
C ARG A 266 -33.53 0.62 -28.51
N LEU A 267 -33.05 0.14 -29.66
CA LEU A 267 -31.62 0.07 -29.96
C LEU A 267 -31.34 0.70 -31.33
N PHE A 268 -30.78 1.91 -31.34
CA PHE A 268 -30.38 2.61 -32.54
C PHE A 268 -28.90 2.38 -32.84
N ILE A 269 -28.55 2.16 -34.10
CA ILE A 269 -27.17 1.85 -34.49
C ILE A 269 -26.50 3.07 -35.11
N ARG A 270 -25.25 3.34 -34.69
CA ARG A 270 -24.38 4.32 -35.32
C ARG A 270 -22.95 3.78 -35.44
N GLY A 271 -22.29 4.09 -36.56
CA GLY A 271 -20.85 3.96 -36.70
C GLY A 271 -20.20 5.34 -36.56
N ASP A 272 -19.10 5.42 -35.81
CA ASP A 272 -18.34 6.65 -35.62
C ASP A 272 -16.85 6.38 -35.82
N THR A 273 -16.23 7.10 -36.76
CA THR A 273 -14.81 6.98 -37.10
C THR A 273 -13.92 7.81 -36.18
N ASN A 274 -14.49 8.67 -35.34
CA ASN A 274 -13.73 9.39 -34.33
C ASN A 274 -13.30 8.45 -33.19
N LEU A 275 -12.23 8.84 -32.49
CA LEU A 275 -11.80 8.13 -31.30
C LEU A 275 -12.92 8.15 -30.23
N PRO A 276 -13.16 7.03 -29.53
CA PRO A 276 -14.06 7.04 -28.39
C PRO A 276 -13.63 8.06 -27.33
N PRO A 277 -14.55 8.55 -26.48
CA PRO A 277 -14.20 9.42 -25.37
C PRO A 277 -13.07 8.82 -24.52
N ASN A 278 -12.18 9.65 -24.00
CA ASN A 278 -11.04 9.22 -23.16
C ASN A 278 -10.07 8.25 -23.86
N VAL A 279 -10.04 8.23 -25.20
CA VAL A 279 -9.01 7.54 -26.00
C VAL A 279 -8.25 8.58 -26.80
N LEU A 280 -6.93 8.59 -26.66
CA LEU A 280 -6.05 9.53 -27.34
C LEU A 280 -5.40 8.89 -28.56
N VAL A 281 -4.88 9.70 -29.50
CA VAL A 281 -4.21 9.22 -30.73
C VAL A 281 -3.02 8.29 -30.43
N ASN A 282 -2.34 8.51 -29.30
CA ASN A 282 -1.16 7.73 -28.90
C ASN A 282 -1.51 6.51 -28.03
N ASP A 283 -2.79 6.29 -27.70
CA ASP A 283 -3.20 5.10 -26.98
C ASP A 283 -3.04 3.84 -27.84
N PRO A 284 -2.88 2.66 -27.21
CA PRO A 284 -2.93 1.38 -27.91
C PRO A 284 -4.21 1.26 -28.78
N MET A 285 -4.04 0.88 -30.05
CA MET A 285 -5.11 0.84 -31.05
C MET A 285 -6.34 0.00 -30.65
N ASN A 286 -6.13 -1.04 -29.83
CA ASN A 286 -7.21 -1.88 -29.33
C ASN A 286 -8.23 -1.12 -28.47
N LYS A 287 -7.84 0.00 -27.84
CA LYS A 287 -8.77 0.84 -27.06
C LYS A 287 -9.84 1.53 -27.91
N SER A 288 -9.57 1.75 -29.21
CA SER A 288 -10.49 2.39 -30.15
C SER A 288 -11.43 1.40 -30.84
N ARG A 289 -11.09 0.11 -30.83
CA ARG A 289 -11.87 -0.96 -31.47
C ARG A 289 -12.97 -1.44 -30.53
N CYS A 290 -14.02 -0.64 -30.38
CA CYS A 290 -15.08 -0.96 -29.42
C CYS A 290 -16.48 -0.56 -29.88
N VAL A 291 -17.48 -1.10 -29.20
CA VAL A 291 -18.85 -0.60 -29.17
C VAL A 291 -19.13 -0.03 -27.79
N ARG A 292 -19.79 1.13 -27.74
CA ARG A 292 -20.23 1.83 -26.53
C ARG A 292 -21.71 2.19 -26.61
N PHE A 293 -22.28 2.63 -25.50
CA PHE A 293 -23.69 2.90 -25.37
C PHE A 293 -23.95 4.33 -24.90
N GLU A 294 -24.96 4.98 -25.45
CA GLU A 294 -25.48 6.26 -24.96
C GLU A 294 -26.99 6.15 -24.78
N VAL A 295 -27.53 6.71 -23.71
CA VAL A 295 -28.98 6.82 -23.53
C VAL A 295 -29.51 7.87 -24.49
N VAL A 296 -30.56 7.53 -25.21
CA VAL A 296 -31.32 8.50 -25.99
C VAL A 296 -32.26 9.21 -25.03
N ASN A 297 -31.96 10.48 -24.75
CA ASN A 297 -32.92 11.36 -24.12
C ASN A 297 -33.95 11.74 -25.19
N LEU A 298 -35.11 11.09 -25.14
CA LEU A 298 -36.28 11.58 -25.84
C LEU A 298 -36.72 12.82 -25.06
N GLU A 299 -36.27 14.01 -25.47
CA GLU A 299 -36.89 15.25 -25.01
C GLU A 299 -38.37 15.18 -25.42
N GLU A 300 -39.26 15.34 -24.43
CA GLU A 300 -40.73 15.37 -24.61
C GLU A 300 -41.18 16.52 -25.51
#